data_AF-A0A8J3BUM3-F1
#
_entry.id   AF-A0A8J3BUM3-F1
#
_cell.length_a   1.000
_cell.length_b   1.000
_cell.length_c   1.000
_cell.angle_alpha   90.00
_cell.angle_beta   90.00
_cell.angle_gamma   90.00
#
_symmetry.space_group_name_H-M   'P 1'
#
loop_
_entity.id
_entity.type
_entity.pdbx_description
1 polymer ?
#
loop_
_entity_poly.entity_id
_entity_poly.type
_entity_poly.pdbx_seq_one_letter_code
_entity_poly.pdbx_strand_id
1 'polypeptide(L)'
;MLERGDRRAKVLVEWEGGRRQKVAPNDQAIKFARAGTRRLQWLLDPTLLAKQFADDASSVFVNTIREHGTTIHTVSLKETLVDLGLPKVDVDQAFNRSKPGLKNNQHVIVEGTAHTWSDAPVDPHAELRSLSPRSALAQLLKPNARWSREQEAALADAIRAGLPPE
;
A
#
# COMPACT_ATOMS: atom_id res chain seq x y z
N MET A 1 6.61 -25.03 -9.68
CA MET A 1 7.27 -23.94 -10.42
C MET A 1 6.30 -23.49 -11.51
N LEU A 2 5.78 -22.26 -11.45
CA LEU A 2 4.83 -21.74 -12.44
C LEU A 2 5.59 -20.82 -13.40
N GLU A 3 5.92 -21.32 -14.59
CA GLU A 3 6.46 -20.49 -15.66
C GLU A 3 5.32 -19.73 -16.34
N ARG A 4 5.41 -18.40 -16.35
CA ARG A 4 4.39 -17.54 -16.96
C ARG A 4 4.57 -17.56 -18.48
N GLY A 5 3.82 -18.44 -19.14
CA GLY A 5 3.66 -18.36 -20.59
C GLY A 5 2.82 -17.15 -21.01
N ASP A 6 2.95 -16.79 -22.28
CA ASP A 6 2.31 -15.64 -22.95
C ASP A 6 0.78 -15.54 -22.69
N ARG A 7 0.13 -14.39 -22.95
CA ARG A 7 -1.27 -14.07 -22.56
C ARG A 7 -2.39 -15.08 -22.96
N ARG A 8 -2.07 -16.13 -23.72
CA ARG A 8 -2.95 -17.26 -24.10
C ARG A 8 -2.42 -18.65 -23.67
N ALA A 9 -1.27 -18.71 -23.02
CA ALA A 9 -0.62 -19.94 -22.64
C ALA A 9 -1.35 -20.56 -21.45
N LYS A 10 -1.87 -21.77 -21.64
CA LYS A 10 -2.37 -22.59 -20.53
C LYS A 10 -1.16 -22.98 -19.68
N VAL A 11 -1.19 -22.64 -18.40
CA VAL A 11 -0.16 -23.01 -17.44
C VAL A 11 -0.43 -24.43 -16.97
N LEU A 12 0.60 -25.28 -16.95
CA LEU A 12 0.48 -26.62 -16.40
C LEU A 12 0.60 -26.55 -14.87
N VAL A 13 -0.47 -26.87 -14.18
CA VAL A 13 -0.53 -26.96 -12.72
C VAL A 13 -0.43 -28.42 -12.34
N GLU A 14 0.50 -28.75 -11.45
CA GLU A 14 0.55 -30.05 -10.78
C GLU A 14 -0.03 -29.88 -9.38
N TRP A 15 -1.15 -30.55 -9.14
CA TRP A 15 -1.88 -30.53 -7.87
C TRP A 15 -1.30 -31.55 -6.89
N GLU A 16 -1.66 -31.40 -5.61
CA GLU A 16 -1.38 -32.40 -4.59
C GLU A 16 -1.98 -33.75 -5.00
N GLY A 17 -1.15 -34.80 -5.07
CA GLY A 17 -1.52 -36.11 -5.63
C GLY A 17 -1.09 -36.35 -7.08
N GLY A 18 -0.28 -35.47 -7.67
CA GLY A 18 0.35 -35.68 -8.99
C GLY A 18 -0.56 -35.44 -10.19
N ARG A 19 -1.80 -34.97 -9.96
CA ARG A 19 -2.74 -34.61 -11.02
C ARG A 19 -2.19 -33.38 -11.75
N ARG A 20 -1.97 -33.51 -13.06
CA ARG A 20 -1.55 -32.38 -13.91
C ARG A 20 -2.73 -31.83 -14.70
N GLN A 21 -2.94 -30.53 -14.65
CA GLN A 21 -4.02 -29.84 -15.36
C GLN A 21 -3.52 -28.60 -16.08
N LYS A 22 -3.94 -28.44 -17.34
CA LYS A 22 -3.71 -27.20 -18.09
C LYS A 22 -4.77 -26.18 -17.70
N VAL A 23 -4.37 -25.14 -17.01
CA VAL A 23 -5.23 -24.06 -16.51
C VAL A 23 -4.99 -22.81 -17.35
N ALA A 24 -6.06 -22.17 -17.80
CA ALA A 24 -5.94 -20.84 -18.39
C ALA A 24 -5.68 -19.82 -17.26
N PRO A 25 -4.61 -19.01 -17.32
CA PRO A 25 -4.30 -18.06 -16.25
C PRO A 25 -5.33 -16.92 -16.10
N ASN A 26 -6.29 -16.80 -17.02
CA ASN A 26 -7.40 -15.85 -16.96
C ASN A 26 -8.71 -16.47 -16.45
N ASP A 27 -8.69 -17.72 -15.94
CA ASP A 27 -9.86 -18.32 -15.32
C ASP A 27 -10.17 -17.59 -14.00
N GLN A 28 -11.31 -16.89 -13.94
CA GLN A 28 -11.71 -16.10 -12.76
C GLN A 28 -11.91 -16.96 -11.51
N ALA A 29 -12.10 -18.28 -11.67
CA ALA A 29 -12.18 -19.20 -10.53
C ALA A 29 -10.82 -19.45 -9.87
N ILE A 30 -9.70 -19.06 -10.49
CA ILE A 30 -8.35 -19.45 -10.08
C ILE A 30 -7.53 -18.22 -9.72
N LYS A 31 -7.23 -18.08 -8.42
CA LYS A 31 -6.44 -16.99 -7.86
C LYS A 31 -5.00 -17.46 -7.67
N PHE A 32 -4.06 -16.69 -8.19
CA PHE A 32 -2.63 -16.99 -8.06
C PHE A 32 -2.00 -16.14 -6.95
N ALA A 33 -1.16 -16.76 -6.14
CA ALA A 33 -0.27 -16.09 -5.20
C ALA A 33 1.10 -16.77 -5.21
N ARG A 34 2.15 -16.00 -4.91
CA ARG A 34 3.50 -16.56 -4.76
C ARG A 34 3.58 -17.31 -3.44
N ALA A 35 4.31 -18.42 -3.41
CA ALA A 35 4.59 -19.14 -2.17
C ALA A 35 5.26 -18.22 -1.14
N GLY A 36 4.85 -18.34 0.12
CA GLY A 36 5.37 -17.53 1.23
C GLY A 36 4.77 -16.12 1.37
N THR A 37 3.83 -15.72 0.51
CA THR A 37 3.15 -14.41 0.62
C THR A 37 1.96 -14.43 1.59
N ARG A 38 1.63 -13.29 2.18
CA ARG A 38 0.38 -13.05 2.92
C ARG A 38 -0.82 -13.27 2.02
N ARG A 39 -0.76 -12.87 0.75
CA ARG A 39 -1.82 -13.18 -0.21
C ARG A 39 -2.12 -14.67 -0.29
N LEU A 40 -1.10 -15.53 -0.28
CA LEU A 40 -1.32 -16.99 -0.23
C LEU A 40 -2.00 -17.40 1.09
N GLN A 41 -1.54 -16.89 2.23
CA GLN A 41 -2.16 -17.18 3.52
C GLN A 41 -3.65 -16.76 3.55
N TRP A 42 -3.99 -15.59 3.01
CA TRP A 42 -5.37 -15.10 2.92
C TRP A 42 -6.24 -15.92 1.96
N LEU A 43 -5.65 -16.48 0.89
CA LEU A 43 -6.34 -17.40 0.00
C LEU A 43 -6.61 -18.76 0.65
N LEU A 44 -5.68 -19.24 1.48
CA LEU A 44 -5.82 -20.50 2.21
C LEU A 44 -6.75 -20.38 3.43
N ASP A 45 -6.75 -19.22 4.09
CA ASP A 45 -7.60 -18.89 5.23
C ASP A 45 -8.21 -17.48 5.07
N PRO A 46 -9.40 -17.37 4.45
CA PRO A 46 -10.10 -16.10 4.30
C PRO A 46 -10.50 -15.45 5.63
N THR A 47 -10.67 -16.24 6.69
CA THR A 47 -11.04 -15.71 8.01
C THR A 47 -9.90 -14.94 8.65
N LEU A 48 -8.65 -15.34 8.36
CA LEU A 48 -7.45 -14.62 8.76
C LEU A 48 -7.42 -13.20 8.18
N LEU A 49 -7.77 -13.06 6.89
CA LEU A 49 -7.85 -11.74 6.25
C LEU A 49 -8.91 -10.87 6.93
N ALA A 50 -10.12 -11.40 7.11
CA ALA A 50 -11.21 -10.66 7.76
C ALA A 50 -10.82 -10.18 9.17
N LYS A 51 -10.17 -11.04 9.95
CA LYS A 51 -9.68 -10.69 11.30
C LYS A 51 -8.61 -9.60 11.24
N GLN A 52 -7.56 -9.79 10.44
CA GLN A 52 -6.48 -8.80 10.30
C GLN A 52 -7.00 -7.45 9.78
N PHE A 53 -7.98 -7.49 8.88
CA PHE A 53 -8.58 -6.29 8.31
C PHE A 53 -9.43 -5.53 9.35
N ALA A 54 -10.14 -6.25 10.22
CA ALA A 54 -10.87 -5.65 11.34
C ALA A 54 -9.93 -5.07 12.39
N ASP A 55 -8.82 -5.75 12.69
CA ASP A 55 -7.84 -5.33 13.69
C ASP A 55 -7.01 -4.12 13.21
N ASP A 56 -6.43 -4.19 12.01
CA ASP A 56 -5.65 -3.11 11.41
C ASP A 56 -5.68 -3.17 9.86
N ALA A 57 -6.69 -2.53 9.29
CA ALA A 57 -6.81 -2.38 7.85
C ALA A 57 -5.60 -1.67 7.20
N SER A 58 -4.95 -0.75 7.91
CA SER A 58 -3.81 0.00 7.35
C SER A 58 -2.64 -0.93 7.07
N SER A 59 -2.32 -1.83 8.00
CA SER A 59 -1.31 -2.86 7.79
C SER A 59 -1.65 -3.80 6.63
N VAL A 60 -2.92 -4.14 6.43
CA VAL A 60 -3.36 -4.96 5.29
C VAL A 60 -3.09 -4.25 3.95
N PHE A 61 -3.41 -2.95 3.85
CA PHE A 61 -3.09 -2.16 2.65
C PHE A 61 -1.57 -2.08 2.42
N VAL A 62 -0.77 -1.81 3.45
CA VAL A 62 0.70 -1.74 3.36
C VAL A 62 1.28 -3.08 2.88
N ASN A 63 0.84 -4.20 3.46
CA ASN A 63 1.29 -5.53 3.04
C ASN A 63 0.92 -5.82 1.58
N THR A 64 -0.26 -5.39 1.15
CA THR A 64 -0.68 -5.56 -0.24
C THR A 64 0.17 -4.74 -1.21
N ILE A 65 0.52 -3.50 -0.86
CA ILE A 65 1.43 -2.64 -1.65
C ILE A 65 2.83 -3.27 -1.71
N ARG A 66 3.35 -3.73 -0.56
CA ARG A 66 4.65 -4.41 -0.47
C ARG A 66 4.72 -5.65 -1.35
N GLU A 67 3.69 -6.50 -1.30
CA GLU A 67 3.67 -7.75 -2.07
C GLU A 67 3.44 -7.55 -3.56
N HIS A 68 2.82 -6.43 -3.96
CA HIS A 68 2.70 -6.09 -5.37
C HIS A 68 4.08 -5.89 -6.01
N GLY A 69 5.03 -5.31 -5.26
CA GLY A 69 6.43 -5.14 -5.68
C GLY A 69 6.66 -4.10 -6.78
N THR A 70 5.59 -3.54 -7.35
CA THR A 70 5.59 -2.43 -8.31
C THR A 70 4.55 -1.40 -7.88
N THR A 71 4.40 -0.33 -8.66
CA THR A 71 3.35 0.65 -8.45
C THR A 71 1.96 0.02 -8.60
N ILE A 72 1.07 0.26 -7.63
CA ILE A 72 -0.32 -0.17 -7.62
C ILE A 72 -1.28 1.02 -7.49
N HIS A 73 -2.29 1.09 -8.37
CA HIS A 73 -3.33 2.12 -8.28
C HIS A 73 -4.36 1.78 -7.19
N THR A 74 -4.95 2.81 -6.58
CA THR A 74 -5.96 2.67 -5.51
C THR A 74 -7.06 1.67 -5.89
N VAL A 75 -7.54 1.74 -7.13
CA VAL A 75 -8.62 0.87 -7.62
C VAL A 75 -8.18 -0.59 -7.57
N SER A 76 -7.05 -0.91 -8.19
CA SER A 76 -6.50 -2.26 -8.22
C SER A 76 -6.10 -2.79 -6.84
N LEU A 77 -5.62 -1.90 -5.95
CA LEU A 77 -5.32 -2.24 -4.55
C LEU A 77 -6.58 -2.70 -3.82
N LYS A 78 -7.69 -1.97 -3.96
CA LYS A 78 -8.97 -2.31 -3.34
C LYS A 78 -9.59 -3.55 -3.97
N GLU A 79 -9.57 -3.64 -5.29
CA GLU A 79 -10.05 -4.82 -6.03
C GLU A 79 -9.32 -6.09 -5.59
N THR A 80 -8.01 -6.01 -5.34
CA THR A 80 -7.25 -7.17 -4.82
C THR A 80 -7.81 -7.69 -3.51
N LEU A 81 -8.24 -6.80 -2.60
CA LEU A 81 -8.81 -7.19 -1.31
C LEU A 81 -10.25 -7.68 -1.44
N VAL A 82 -11.05 -7.07 -2.33
CA VAL A 82 -12.40 -7.52 -2.64
C VAL A 82 -12.38 -8.91 -3.27
N ASP A 83 -11.46 -9.15 -4.19
CA ASP A 83 -11.22 -10.45 -4.81
C ASP A 83 -10.82 -11.50 -3.77
N LEU A 84 -10.23 -11.12 -2.64
CA LEU A 84 -9.92 -12.03 -1.54
C LEU A 84 -11.10 -12.30 -0.60
N GLY A 85 -12.27 -11.70 -0.87
CA GLY A 85 -13.51 -11.96 -0.15
C GLY A 85 -13.94 -10.87 0.82
N LEU A 86 -13.24 -9.73 0.87
CA LEU A 86 -13.66 -8.60 1.70
C LEU A 86 -14.82 -7.83 1.05
N PRO A 87 -15.82 -7.36 1.82
CA PRO A 87 -16.90 -6.54 1.28
C PRO A 87 -16.36 -5.21 0.73
N LYS A 88 -16.76 -4.85 -0.50
CA LYS A 88 -16.31 -3.62 -1.15
C LYS A 88 -16.54 -2.36 -0.31
N VAL A 89 -17.69 -2.28 0.35
CA VAL A 89 -18.07 -1.12 1.19
C VAL A 89 -17.08 -0.96 2.35
N ASP A 90 -16.70 -2.07 2.99
CA ASP A 90 -15.76 -2.07 4.12
C ASP A 90 -14.36 -1.71 3.66
N VAL A 91 -13.93 -2.23 2.50
CA VAL A 91 -12.65 -1.88 1.86
C VAL A 91 -12.57 -0.39 1.56
N ASP A 92 -13.62 0.18 0.97
CA ASP A 92 -13.67 1.61 0.65
C ASP A 92 -13.64 2.49 1.91
N GLN A 93 -14.40 2.12 2.94
CA GLN A 93 -14.45 2.86 4.19
C GLN A 93 -13.13 2.79 4.95
N ALA A 94 -12.55 1.60 5.08
CA ALA A 94 -11.28 1.41 5.75
C ALA A 94 -10.14 2.12 5.02
N PHE A 95 -10.09 2.05 3.68
CA PHE A 95 -9.08 2.77 2.91
C PHE A 95 -9.09 4.27 3.19
N ASN A 96 -10.28 4.88 3.26
CA ASN A 96 -10.39 6.30 3.58
C ASN A 96 -9.87 6.64 4.98
N ARG A 97 -10.06 5.76 5.96
CA ARG A 97 -9.51 5.91 7.32
C ARG A 97 -8.00 5.68 7.36
N SER A 98 -7.48 4.79 6.51
CA SER A 98 -6.05 4.44 6.43
C SER A 98 -5.20 5.43 5.63
N LYS A 99 -5.81 6.33 4.85
CA LYS A 99 -5.08 7.33 4.03
C LYS A 99 -4.01 8.11 4.79
N PRO A 100 -4.27 8.66 6.00
CA PRO A 100 -3.23 9.36 6.76
C PRO A 100 -2.08 8.43 7.14
N GLY A 101 -2.39 7.21 7.61
CA GLY A 101 -1.38 6.21 7.99
C GLY A 101 -0.53 5.76 6.81
N LEU A 102 -1.13 5.60 5.62
CA LEU A 102 -0.39 5.28 4.39
C LEU A 102 0.53 6.41 3.96
N LYS A 103 0.09 7.67 4.09
CA LYS A 103 0.91 8.84 3.77
C LYS A 103 2.07 9.06 4.73
N ASN A 104 1.93 8.65 5.99
CA ASN A 104 2.97 8.81 7.00
C ASN A 104 3.86 7.57 7.12
N ASN A 105 3.57 6.51 6.37
CA ASN A 105 4.37 5.30 6.37
C ASN A 105 5.70 5.54 5.65
N GLN A 106 6.81 5.24 6.32
CA GLN A 106 8.15 5.47 5.80
C GLN A 106 8.52 4.59 4.60
N HIS A 107 7.76 3.54 4.28
CA HIS A 107 8.07 2.66 3.14
C HIS A 107 7.05 2.76 2.01
N VAL A 108 6.01 3.59 2.16
CA VAL A 108 4.97 3.76 1.14
C VAL A 108 5.09 5.13 0.52
N ILE A 109 5.37 5.14 -0.78
CA ILE A 109 5.35 6.34 -1.61
C ILE A 109 3.93 6.48 -2.16
N VAL A 110 3.28 7.62 -1.94
CA VAL A 110 1.92 7.90 -2.41
C VAL A 110 1.93 9.06 -3.40
N GLU A 111 1.66 8.78 -4.66
CA GLU A 111 1.60 9.77 -5.76
C GLU A 111 0.19 9.80 -6.36
N GLY A 112 -0.64 10.72 -5.88
CA GLY A 112 -2.04 10.80 -6.30
C GLY A 112 -2.83 9.54 -5.94
N THR A 113 -3.11 8.69 -6.93
CA THR A 113 -3.78 7.38 -6.76
C THR A 113 -2.84 6.19 -6.86
N ALA A 114 -1.55 6.43 -7.10
CA ALA A 114 -0.52 5.41 -7.18
C ALA A 114 0.16 5.22 -5.82
N HIS A 115 0.50 3.97 -5.51
CA HIS A 115 1.22 3.58 -4.29
C HIS A 115 2.37 2.67 -4.69
N THR A 116 3.54 2.91 -4.12
CA THR A 116 4.75 2.13 -4.40
C THR A 116 5.43 1.79 -3.10
N TRP A 117 5.92 0.56 -2.97
CA TRP A 117 6.76 0.15 -1.84
C TRP A 117 8.22 0.55 -2.10
N SER A 118 8.88 1.07 -1.06
CA SER A 118 10.31 1.34 -1.03
C SER A 118 10.99 0.49 0.04
N ASP A 119 12.06 -0.23 -0.33
CA ASP A 119 12.84 -1.01 0.62
C ASP A 119 13.66 -0.13 1.57
N ALA A 120 14.02 1.09 1.13
CA ALA A 120 14.61 2.10 2.00
C ALA A 120 13.52 2.98 2.63
N PRO A 121 13.64 3.36 3.91
CA PRO A 121 12.79 4.37 4.52
C PRO A 121 12.86 5.69 3.73
N VAL A 122 11.71 6.15 3.27
CA VAL A 122 11.42 7.44 2.66
C VAL A 122 10.93 8.36 3.76
N ASP A 123 11.45 9.59 3.79
CA ASP A 123 10.91 10.63 4.64
C ASP A 123 9.61 11.18 4.01
N PRO A 124 8.43 10.93 4.59
CA PRO A 124 7.15 11.34 4.00
C PRO A 124 6.93 12.85 4.01
N HIS A 125 7.79 13.60 4.73
CA HIS A 125 7.72 15.05 4.85
C HIS A 125 9.00 15.73 4.37
N ALA A 126 9.82 15.04 3.57
CA ALA A 126 11.06 15.58 3.01
C ALA A 126 10.82 16.90 2.26
N GLU A 127 9.74 16.99 1.48
CA GLU A 127 9.38 18.22 0.77
C GLU A 127 9.12 19.38 1.72
N LEU A 128 8.40 19.15 2.83
CA LEU A 128 8.12 20.16 3.84
C LEU A 128 9.41 20.60 4.55
N ARG A 129 10.31 19.65 4.87
CA ARG A 129 11.62 19.94 5.49
C ARG A 129 12.56 20.71 4.56
N SER A 130 12.43 20.51 3.24
CA SER A 130 13.25 21.16 2.23
C SER A 130 12.81 22.58 1.86
N LEU A 131 11.66 23.04 2.40
CA LEU A 131 11.17 24.39 2.15
C LEU A 131 12.14 25.44 2.69
N SER A 132 12.22 26.57 2.00
CA SER A 132 12.89 27.73 2.57
C SER A 132 12.21 28.15 3.89
N PRO A 133 12.94 28.67 4.89
CA PRO A 133 12.37 29.09 6.18
C PRO A 133 11.17 30.03 6.02
N ARG A 134 11.25 30.97 5.07
CA ARG A 134 10.16 31.92 4.77
C ARG A 134 8.95 31.22 4.15
N SER A 135 9.17 30.26 3.26
CA SER A 135 8.08 29.46 2.66
C SER A 135 7.41 28.56 3.69
N ALA A 136 8.19 27.91 4.56
CA ALA A 136 7.70 27.08 5.64
C ALA A 136 6.84 27.89 6.62
N LEU A 137 7.32 29.07 7.04
CA LEU A 137 6.56 30.00 7.88
C LEU A 137 5.26 30.45 7.20
N ALA A 138 5.31 30.81 5.92
CA ALA A 138 4.12 31.20 5.17
C ALA A 138 3.08 30.07 5.07
N GLN A 139 3.52 28.81 4.95
CA GLN A 139 2.61 27.65 5.00
C GLN A 139 1.99 27.47 6.38
N LEU A 140 2.79 27.61 7.45
CA LEU A 140 2.32 27.44 8.83
C LEU A 140 1.28 28.51 9.21
N LEU A 141 1.43 29.73 8.69
CA LEU A 141 0.52 30.86 8.91
C LEU A 141 -0.71 30.88 7.97
N LYS A 142 -0.86 29.92 7.06
CA LYS A 142 -2.02 29.90 6.16
C LYS A 142 -3.33 29.80 6.97
N PRO A 143 -4.30 30.70 6.77
CA PRO A 143 -5.57 30.63 7.47
C PRO A 143 -6.29 29.32 7.13
N ASN A 144 -6.80 28.64 8.15
CA ASN A 144 -7.47 27.32 8.08
C ASN A 144 -6.58 26.13 7.69
N ALA A 145 -5.25 26.27 7.68
CA ALA A 145 -4.39 25.10 7.48
C ALA A 145 -4.52 24.14 8.67
N ARG A 146 -4.83 22.87 8.39
CA ARG A 146 -4.84 21.78 9.37
C ARG A 146 -3.64 20.90 9.11
N TRP A 147 -2.59 21.10 9.90
CA TRP A 147 -1.39 20.29 9.86
C TRP A 147 -1.51 19.14 10.85
N SER A 148 -1.00 17.96 10.50
CA SER A 148 -0.70 16.94 11.50
C SER A 148 0.49 17.41 12.36
N ARG A 149 0.66 16.84 13.56
CA ARG A 149 1.84 17.11 14.40
C ARG A 149 3.16 16.85 13.66
N GLU A 150 3.20 15.82 12.83
CA GLU A 150 4.39 15.42 12.07
C GLU A 150 4.70 16.41 10.94
N GLN A 151 3.67 16.93 10.27
CA GLN A 151 3.82 17.99 9.27
C GLN A 151 4.25 19.32 9.89
N GLU A 152 3.67 19.66 11.04
CA GLU A 152 4.04 20.86 11.80
C GLU A 152 5.49 20.79 12.27
N ALA A 153 5.93 19.63 12.77
CA ALA A 153 7.32 19.41 13.13
C ALA A 153 8.26 19.55 11.92
N ALA A 154 7.89 18.98 10.77
CA ALA A 154 8.68 19.12 9.54
C ALA A 154 8.80 20.58 9.07
N LEU A 155 7.71 21.35 9.15
CA LEU A 155 7.73 22.79 8.85
C LEU A 155 8.58 23.56 9.86
N ALA A 156 8.49 23.23 11.15
CA ALA A 156 9.30 23.85 12.19
C ALA A 156 10.80 23.56 12.00
N ASP A 157 11.16 22.34 11.60
CA ASP A 157 12.54 21.96 11.27
C ASP A 157 13.07 22.81 10.10
N ALA A 158 12.27 23.00 9.05
CA ALA A 158 12.63 23.86 7.91
C ALA A 158 12.84 25.32 8.33
N ILE A 159 12.06 25.83 9.29
CA ILE A 159 12.24 27.18 9.84
C ILE A 159 13.54 27.28 10.65
N ARG A 160 13.79 26.30 11.54
CA ARG A 160 15.00 26.27 12.39
C ARG A 160 16.28 26.17 11.59
N ALA A 161 16.28 25.44 10.48
CA ALA A 161 17.44 25.31 9.60
C ALA A 161 17.95 26.65 9.02
N GLY A 162 17.11 27.69 9.02
CA GLY A 162 17.48 29.04 8.59
C GLY A 162 17.84 30.01 9.71
N LEU A 163 17.75 29.60 10.97
CA LEU A 163 18.16 30.42 12.11
C LEU A 163 19.65 30.18 12.39
N PRO A 164 20.43 31.22 12.74
CA PRO A 164 21.82 31.03 13.17
C PRO A 164 21.87 30.13 14.42
N PRO A 165 22.91 29.30 14.57
CA PRO A 165 23.08 28.52 15.80
C PRO A 165 23.26 29.47 17.00
N GLU A 166 22.56 29.16 18.10
CA GLU A 166 22.72 29.84 19.39
C GLU A 166 24.08 29.54 20.05
#